data_AF-A0A6H1A8W3-F1
#
_entry.id   AF-A0A6H1A8W3-F1
#
_cell.length_a   1.000
_cell.length_b   1.000
_cell.length_c   1.000
_cell.angle_alpha   90.00
_cell.angle_beta   90.00
_cell.angle_gamma   90.00
#
_symmetry.space_group_name_H-M   'P 1'
#
loop_
_entity.id
_entity.type
_entity.pdbx_description
1 polymer ?
#
loop_
_entity_poly.entity_id
_entity_poly.type
_entity_poly.pdbx_seq_one_letter_code
_entity_poly.pdbx_strand_id
1 'polypeptide(L)'
;MHGFTDGQWNAQESACWNRLRTALTRDREVIFAGAVETQERGMLHRHVLVFVDSRLEHEEVQALALAAGYGCVLDLEPVRSADKAARYISKYVTKSASGRAVVPWEKVDEDTGELIGKRATYRLWSSSRKWGVTMKEMKAAASAQARARANYLRELENLLASETAAAADPAPYALSATGPP
;
A
#
# COMPACT_ATOMS: atom_id res chain seq x y z
N MET A 1 20.22 -18.91 20.72
CA MET A 1 19.81 -18.57 19.33
C MET A 1 19.98 -17.07 19.20
N HIS A 2 20.99 -16.60 18.46
CA HIS A 2 21.10 -15.18 18.14
C HIS A 2 19.92 -14.84 17.23
N GLY A 3 19.10 -13.85 17.62
CA GLY A 3 17.97 -13.40 16.80
C GLY A 3 18.47 -12.84 15.46
N PHE A 4 17.64 -12.93 14.43
CA PHE A 4 17.92 -12.29 13.15
C PHE A 4 18.10 -10.78 13.34
N THR A 5 19.01 -10.17 12.57
CA THR A 5 19.02 -8.72 12.39
C THR A 5 17.78 -8.27 11.62
N ASP A 6 17.42 -6.98 11.72
CA ASP A 6 16.31 -6.40 10.96
C ASP A 6 16.50 -6.57 9.44
N GLY A 7 17.74 -6.40 8.96
CA GLY A 7 18.11 -6.60 7.57
C GLY A 7 17.92 -8.04 7.11
N GLN A 8 18.33 -9.00 7.93
CA GLN A 8 18.13 -10.43 7.67
C GLN A 8 16.64 -10.80 7.66
N TRP A 9 15.85 -10.29 8.61
CA TRP A 9 14.40 -10.50 8.61
C TRP A 9 13.76 -9.98 7.31
N ASN A 10 14.06 -8.73 6.96
CA ASN A 10 13.51 -8.09 5.77
C ASN A 10 13.85 -8.87 4.49
N ALA A 11 15.08 -9.41 4.39
CA ALA A 11 15.50 -10.24 3.26
C ALA A 11 14.73 -11.56 3.14
N GLN A 12 14.27 -12.12 4.27
CA GLN A 12 13.55 -13.40 4.33
C GLN A 12 12.04 -13.29 4.10
N GLU A 13 11.47 -12.11 4.33
CA GLU A 13 10.02 -11.84 4.31
C GLU A 13 9.30 -12.49 3.11
N SER A 14 9.83 -12.29 1.90
CA SER A 14 9.19 -12.81 0.68
C SER A 14 9.31 -14.33 0.55
N ALA A 15 10.38 -14.93 1.09
CA ALA A 15 10.53 -16.37 1.15
C ALA A 15 9.55 -16.98 2.17
N CYS A 16 9.37 -16.35 3.34
CA CYS A 16 8.37 -16.74 4.33
C CYS A 16 6.97 -16.70 3.72
N TRP A 17 6.61 -15.63 3.01
CA TRP A 17 5.32 -15.54 2.31
C TRP A 17 5.12 -16.68 1.31
N ASN A 18 6.12 -16.98 0.48
CA ASN A 18 6.02 -18.05 -0.50
C ASN A 18 5.81 -19.42 0.16
N ARG A 19 6.49 -19.70 1.27
CA ARG A 19 6.29 -20.94 2.05
C ARG A 19 4.90 -21.02 2.65
N LEU A 20 4.43 -19.95 3.31
CA LEU A 20 3.09 -19.88 3.90
C LEU A 20 2.01 -20.07 2.84
N ARG A 21 2.09 -19.32 1.73
CA ARG A 21 1.16 -19.45 0.60
C ARG A 21 1.15 -20.88 0.06
N THR A 22 2.33 -21.47 -0.13
CA THR A 22 2.45 -22.85 -0.64
C THR A 22 1.78 -23.85 0.31
N ALA A 23 1.96 -23.68 1.62
CA ALA A 23 1.33 -24.52 2.62
C ALA A 23 -0.20 -24.38 2.62
N LEU A 24 -0.71 -23.14 2.59
CA LEU A 24 -2.14 -22.84 2.50
C LEU A 24 -2.79 -23.41 1.23
N THR A 25 -2.04 -23.55 0.13
CA THR A 25 -2.57 -24.08 -1.14
C THR A 25 -2.51 -25.60 -1.26
N ARG A 26 -2.08 -26.33 -0.22
CA ARG A 26 -1.91 -27.79 -0.31
C ARG A 26 -3.25 -28.55 -0.36
N ASP A 27 -4.24 -28.04 0.36
CA ASP A 27 -5.54 -28.71 0.57
C ASP A 27 -6.73 -27.88 0.08
N ARG A 28 -6.51 -26.63 -0.33
CA ARG A 28 -7.56 -25.72 -0.79
C ARG A 28 -7.07 -24.75 -1.85
N GLU A 29 -8.02 -24.17 -2.58
CA GLU A 29 -7.73 -23.07 -3.49
C GLU A 29 -7.58 -21.75 -2.70
N VAL A 30 -6.47 -21.04 -2.96
CA VAL A 30 -6.21 -19.71 -2.38
C VAL A 30 -6.01 -18.68 -3.48
N ILE A 31 -6.93 -17.74 -3.59
CA ILE A 31 -6.79 -16.54 -4.42
C ILE A 31 -6.39 -15.40 -3.49
N PHE A 32 -5.36 -14.63 -3.84
CA PHE A 32 -4.85 -13.60 -2.93
C PHE A 32 -4.48 -12.31 -3.64
N ALA A 33 -4.49 -11.23 -2.89
CA ALA A 33 -3.77 -10.00 -3.17
C ALA A 33 -3.17 -9.46 -1.87
N GLY A 34 -1.95 -8.94 -1.95
CA GLY A 34 -1.26 -8.44 -0.76
C GLY A 34 -0.24 -7.37 -1.07
N ALA A 35 0.09 -6.61 -0.03
CA ALA A 35 1.06 -5.53 -0.03
C ALA A 35 2.09 -5.75 1.08
N VAL A 36 3.30 -5.24 0.86
CA VAL A 36 4.36 -5.19 1.87
C VAL A 36 4.57 -3.74 2.28
N GLU A 37 4.26 -3.44 3.53
CA GLU A 37 4.44 -2.14 4.16
C GLU A 37 5.72 -2.12 4.98
N THR A 38 6.43 -0.99 4.97
CA THR A 38 7.53 -0.73 5.90
C THR A 38 6.96 -0.09 7.16
N GLN A 39 7.18 -0.71 8.32
CA GLN A 39 6.85 -0.13 9.62
C GLN A 39 7.81 1.02 9.99
N GLU A 40 7.44 1.86 10.95
CA GLU A 40 8.27 3.00 11.41
C GLU A 40 9.68 2.57 11.84
N ARG A 41 9.81 1.38 12.42
CA ARG A 41 11.09 0.77 12.82
C ARG A 41 11.89 0.12 11.67
N GLY A 42 11.49 0.32 10.41
CA GLY A 42 12.19 -0.25 9.24
C GLY A 42 11.87 -1.71 8.91
N MET A 43 11.02 -2.37 9.71
CA MET A 43 10.65 -3.78 9.51
C MET A 43 9.56 -3.93 8.44
N LEU A 44 9.70 -4.94 7.59
CA LEU A 44 8.66 -5.29 6.63
C LEU A 44 7.49 -6.00 7.31
N HIS A 45 6.29 -5.54 6.99
CA HIS A 45 5.01 -6.06 7.45
C HIS A 45 4.11 -6.36 6.24
N ARG A 46 3.49 -7.54 6.21
CA ARG A 46 2.69 -7.97 5.07
C ARG A 46 1.21 -7.96 5.40
N HIS A 47 0.43 -7.31 4.53
CA HIS A 47 -1.03 -7.38 4.52
C HIS A 47 -1.48 -8.22 3.33
N VAL A 48 -2.35 -9.21 3.56
CA VAL A 48 -2.89 -10.06 2.48
C VAL A 48 -4.38 -10.23 2.68
N LEU A 49 -5.17 -10.04 1.61
CA LEU A 49 -6.50 -10.63 1.53
C LEU A 49 -6.42 -11.94 0.81
N VAL A 50 -7.11 -12.92 1.37
CA VAL A 50 -7.24 -14.27 0.84
C VAL A 50 -8.71 -14.56 0.60
N PHE A 51 -9.02 -15.11 -0.56
CA PHE A 51 -10.26 -15.80 -0.83
C PHE A 51 -9.96 -17.30 -0.80
N VAL A 52 -10.77 -18.00 -0.03
CA VAL A 52 -10.69 -19.44 0.22
C VAL A 52 -12.12 -19.99 0.22
N ASP A 53 -12.26 -21.25 -0.17
CA ASP A 53 -13.55 -21.97 -0.21
C ASP A 53 -14.04 -22.42 1.18
N SER A 54 -13.13 -22.43 2.15
CA SER A 54 -13.32 -22.90 3.51
C SER A 54 -12.79 -21.86 4.48
N ARG A 55 -13.41 -21.78 5.67
CA ARG A 55 -12.97 -20.87 6.71
C ARG A 55 -11.54 -21.24 7.15
N LEU A 56 -10.69 -20.23 7.28
CA LEU A 56 -9.37 -20.37 7.90
C LEU A 56 -9.50 -20.11 9.39
N GLU A 57 -9.02 -21.03 10.20
CA GLU A 57 -8.92 -20.83 11.65
C GLU A 57 -7.57 -20.19 12.00
N HIS A 58 -7.56 -19.34 13.04
CA HIS A 58 -6.38 -18.57 13.41
C HIS A 58 -5.21 -19.48 13.79
N GLU A 59 -5.48 -20.53 14.58
CA GLU A 59 -4.48 -21.47 15.07
C GLU A 59 -3.79 -22.21 13.92
N GLU A 60 -4.57 -22.59 12.90
CA GLU A 60 -4.06 -23.23 11.69
C GLU A 60 -3.11 -22.30 10.95
N VAL A 61 -3.54 -21.07 10.67
CA VAL A 61 -2.74 -20.09 9.92
C VAL A 61 -1.50 -19.69 10.72
N GLN A 62 -1.61 -19.54 12.04
CA GLN A 62 -0.49 -19.23 12.94
C GLN A 62 0.55 -20.36 12.92
N ALA A 63 0.12 -21.62 12.99
CA ALA A 63 1.03 -22.78 12.92
C ALA A 63 1.77 -22.82 11.57
N LEU A 64 1.06 -22.61 10.46
CA LEU A 64 1.65 -22.54 9.13
C LEU A 64 2.60 -21.34 8.97
N ALA A 65 2.27 -20.18 9.55
CA ALA A 65 3.08 -18.99 9.50
C ALA A 65 4.41 -19.19 10.25
N LEU A 66 4.37 -19.76 11.46
CA LEU A 66 5.56 -20.11 12.23
C LEU A 66 6.44 -21.12 11.47
N ALA A 67 5.83 -22.17 10.91
CA ALA A 67 6.55 -23.15 10.10
C ALA A 67 7.15 -22.53 8.82
N ALA A 68 6.52 -21.49 8.28
CA ALA A 68 7.05 -20.71 7.17
C ALA A 68 8.17 -19.74 7.57
N GLY A 69 8.48 -19.59 8.85
CA GLY A 69 9.52 -18.69 9.37
C GLY A 69 9.04 -17.28 9.70
N TYR A 70 7.72 -17.05 9.80
CA TYR A 70 7.22 -15.83 10.43
C TYR A 70 7.40 -15.89 11.96
N GLY A 71 7.34 -14.72 12.60
CA GLY A 71 7.31 -14.61 14.06
C GLY A 71 5.94 -14.96 14.66
N CYS A 72 5.72 -14.58 15.92
CA CYS A 72 4.53 -14.94 16.70
C CYS A 72 3.31 -14.02 16.50
N VAL A 73 3.40 -12.97 15.69
CA VAL A 73 2.31 -12.01 15.51
C VAL A 73 1.61 -12.28 14.18
N LEU A 74 0.36 -12.73 14.25
CA LEU A 74 -0.56 -12.87 13.14
C LEU A 74 -1.90 -12.24 13.54
N ASP A 75 -2.43 -11.41 12.65
CA ASP A 75 -3.80 -10.94 12.70
C ASP A 75 -4.59 -11.60 11.57
N LEU A 76 -5.71 -12.24 11.91
CA LEU A 76 -6.58 -12.91 10.96
C LEU A 76 -8.02 -12.50 11.26
N GLU A 77 -8.58 -11.69 10.38
CA GLU A 77 -9.95 -11.21 10.51
C GLU A 77 -10.80 -11.59 9.28
N PRO A 78 -12.02 -12.12 9.49
CA PRO A 78 -12.95 -12.32 8.40
C PRO A 78 -13.44 -10.97 7.87
N VAL A 79 -13.28 -10.75 6.58
CA VAL A 79 -13.75 -9.52 5.95
C VAL A 79 -15.25 -9.62 5.63
N ARG A 80 -16.05 -8.85 6.37
CA ARG A 80 -17.53 -8.87 6.27
C ARG A 80 -18.10 -8.03 5.12
N SER A 81 -17.27 -7.27 4.41
CA SER A 81 -17.70 -6.35 3.35
C SER A 81 -16.64 -6.24 2.27
N ALA A 82 -17.02 -6.48 1.01
CA ALA A 82 -16.14 -6.35 -0.15
C ALA A 82 -15.53 -4.94 -0.24
N ASP A 83 -16.31 -3.90 0.03
CA ASP A 83 -15.83 -2.51 0.02
C ASP A 83 -14.76 -2.25 1.07
N LYS A 84 -14.94 -2.79 2.29
CA LYS A 84 -13.92 -2.68 3.34
C LYS A 84 -12.64 -3.43 2.93
N ALA A 85 -12.77 -4.60 2.33
CA ALA A 85 -11.66 -5.37 1.79
C ALA A 85 -10.88 -4.56 0.74
N ALA A 86 -11.58 -4.04 -0.26
CA ALA A 86 -11.00 -3.27 -1.36
C ALA A 86 -10.30 -2.00 -0.85
N ARG A 87 -10.93 -1.26 0.08
CA ARG A 87 -10.32 -0.08 0.72
C ARG A 87 -9.07 -0.44 1.52
N TYR A 88 -9.12 -1.55 2.27
CA TYR A 88 -8.01 -2.00 3.09
C TYR A 88 -6.77 -2.31 2.25
N ILE A 89 -6.89 -3.15 1.22
CA ILE A 89 -5.75 -3.42 0.32
C ILE A 89 -5.28 -2.16 -0.36
N SER A 90 -6.19 -1.36 -0.92
CA SER A 90 -5.82 -0.15 -1.66
C SER A 90 -5.01 0.81 -0.80
N LYS A 91 -5.36 0.94 0.50
CA LYS A 91 -4.59 1.71 1.48
C LYS A 91 -3.14 1.21 1.58
N TYR A 92 -2.91 -0.08 1.78
CA TYR A 92 -1.55 -0.59 1.98
C TYR A 92 -0.74 -0.63 0.68
N VAL A 93 -1.37 -0.92 -0.45
CA VAL A 93 -0.72 -0.84 -1.77
C VAL A 93 -0.23 0.56 -2.06
N THR A 94 -1.05 1.57 -1.79
CA THR A 94 -0.69 2.98 -2.05
C THR A 94 0.31 3.51 -1.03
N LYS A 95 0.15 3.20 0.26
CA LYS A 95 1.08 3.62 1.32
C LYS A 95 2.50 3.08 1.12
N SER A 96 2.62 1.87 0.58
CA SER A 96 3.91 1.18 0.45
C SER A 96 4.70 1.59 -0.81
N ALA A 97 4.13 2.38 -1.71
CA ALA A 97 4.69 2.64 -3.05
C ALA A 97 6.12 3.24 -3.04
N SER A 98 6.52 3.93 -1.97
CA SER A 98 7.80 4.65 -1.84
C SER A 98 8.69 4.16 -0.69
N GLY A 99 8.30 3.12 0.07
CA GLY A 99 8.96 2.75 1.33
C GLY A 99 10.38 2.15 1.21
N ARG A 100 10.81 1.73 0.01
CA ARG A 100 12.07 0.97 -0.17
C ARG A 100 13.34 1.72 0.21
N ALA A 101 13.34 3.05 0.22
CA ALA A 101 14.53 3.85 0.46
C ALA A 101 15.03 3.77 1.91
N VAL A 102 14.14 3.42 2.85
CA VAL A 102 14.41 3.45 4.30
C VAL A 102 14.44 2.05 4.93
N VAL A 103 14.35 1.00 4.12
CA VAL A 103 14.33 -0.39 4.61
C VAL A 103 15.77 -0.89 4.77
N PRO A 104 16.23 -1.22 6.00
CA PRO A 104 17.50 -1.89 6.19
C PRO A 104 17.46 -3.25 5.48
N TRP A 105 18.52 -3.57 4.74
CA TRP A 105 18.54 -4.74 3.88
C TRP A 105 19.92 -5.36 3.85
N GLU A 106 20.03 -6.53 4.48
CA GLU A 106 21.28 -7.27 4.61
C GLU A 106 21.04 -8.66 4.03
N LYS A 107 21.89 -9.07 3.08
CA LYS A 107 21.92 -10.45 2.62
C LYS A 107 23.24 -11.07 3.07
N VAL A 108 23.17 -12.27 3.63
CA VAL A 108 24.36 -13.11 3.83
C VAL A 108 24.87 -13.51 2.45
N ASP A 109 26.13 -13.20 2.20
CA ASP A 109 26.87 -13.71 1.05
C ASP A 109 27.18 -15.20 1.30
N GLU A 110 26.76 -16.06 0.38
CA GLU A 110 26.82 -17.52 0.57
C GLU A 110 28.25 -18.06 0.47
N ASP A 111 29.15 -17.35 -0.20
CA ASP A 111 30.55 -17.77 -0.41
C ASP A 111 31.44 -17.30 0.74
N THR A 112 31.22 -16.10 1.26
CA THR A 112 32.05 -15.46 2.29
C THR A 112 31.44 -15.49 3.69
N GLY A 113 30.13 -15.68 3.81
CA GLY A 113 29.40 -15.59 5.08
C GLY A 113 29.21 -14.15 5.58
N GLU A 114 29.68 -13.13 4.86
CA GLU A 114 29.59 -11.73 5.26
C GLU A 114 28.20 -11.13 4.96
N LEU A 115 27.80 -10.13 5.76
CA LEU A 115 26.57 -9.37 5.50
C LEU A 115 26.85 -8.26 4.49
N ILE A 116 26.24 -8.33 3.31
CA ILE A 116 26.35 -7.29 2.30
C ILE A 116 25.12 -6.40 2.37
N GLY A 117 25.33 -5.11 2.65
CA GLY A 117 24.31 -4.08 2.51
C GLY A 117 23.93 -3.89 1.04
N LYS A 118 22.68 -4.17 0.68
CA LYS A 118 22.18 -4.02 -0.70
C LYS A 118 20.93 -3.16 -0.73
N ARG A 119 20.61 -2.62 -1.92
CA ARG A 119 19.30 -2.00 -2.14
C ARG A 119 18.20 -3.03 -1.95
N ALA A 120 17.16 -2.70 -1.20
CA ALA A 120 16.04 -3.60 -0.93
C ALA A 120 15.33 -4.05 -2.23
N THR A 121 15.21 -5.38 -2.43
CA THR A 121 14.69 -6.00 -3.67
C THR A 121 13.30 -6.64 -3.52
N TYR A 122 12.63 -6.47 -2.38
CA TYR A 122 11.30 -7.07 -2.14
C TYR A 122 10.21 -6.51 -3.06
N ARG A 123 9.20 -7.32 -3.37
CA ARG A 123 8.02 -6.86 -4.11
C ARG A 123 7.06 -6.14 -3.16
N LEU A 124 6.74 -4.88 -3.45
CA LEU A 124 5.77 -4.08 -2.69
C LEU A 124 4.35 -4.64 -2.77
N TRP A 125 4.06 -5.39 -3.83
CA TRP A 125 2.76 -5.97 -4.09
C TRP A 125 2.89 -7.31 -4.80
N SER A 126 1.92 -8.19 -4.53
CA SER A 126 1.74 -9.44 -5.23
C SER A 126 0.27 -9.86 -5.22
N SER A 127 -0.22 -10.43 -6.31
CA SER A 127 -1.51 -11.12 -6.34
C SER A 127 -1.42 -12.43 -7.12
N SER A 128 -2.38 -13.31 -6.88
CA SER A 128 -2.67 -14.47 -7.73
C SER A 128 -3.22 -14.01 -9.08
N ARG A 129 -3.01 -14.81 -10.14
CA ARG A 129 -3.55 -14.51 -11.49
C ARG A 129 -5.09 -14.42 -11.49
N LYS A 130 -5.76 -15.26 -10.68
CA LYS A 130 -7.22 -15.31 -10.56
C LYS A 130 -7.83 -14.11 -9.81
N TRP A 131 -7.01 -13.22 -9.24
CA TRP A 131 -7.50 -12.00 -8.59
C TRP A 131 -8.21 -11.03 -9.56
N GLY A 132 -7.89 -11.11 -10.86
CA GLY A 132 -8.60 -10.37 -11.91
C GLY A 132 -8.17 -8.91 -12.09
N VAL A 133 -7.32 -8.37 -11.21
CA VAL A 133 -6.76 -7.01 -11.35
C VAL A 133 -5.23 -7.04 -11.27
N THR A 134 -4.59 -6.35 -12.22
CA THR A 134 -3.14 -6.21 -12.30
C THR A 134 -2.65 -4.90 -11.67
N MET A 135 -1.39 -4.86 -11.23
CA MET A 135 -0.76 -3.59 -10.81
C MET A 135 -0.72 -2.54 -11.91
N LYS A 136 -0.64 -2.96 -13.17
CA LYS A 136 -0.65 -2.03 -14.30
C LYS A 136 -1.97 -1.27 -14.32
N GLU A 137 -3.08 -1.97 -14.18
CA GLU A 137 -4.42 -1.39 -14.11
C GLU A 137 -4.60 -0.52 -12.87
N MET A 138 -4.17 -1.00 -11.69
CA MET A 138 -4.27 -0.19 -10.46
C MET A 138 -3.44 1.09 -10.55
N LYS A 139 -2.20 1.03 -11.08
CA LYS A 139 -1.36 2.22 -11.30
C LYS A 139 -1.97 3.17 -12.32
N ALA A 140 -2.56 2.65 -13.39
CA ALA A 140 -3.23 3.45 -14.40
C ALA A 140 -4.43 4.20 -13.80
N ALA A 141 -5.26 3.51 -13.01
CA ALA A 141 -6.40 4.11 -12.30
C ALA A 141 -5.95 5.19 -11.32
N ALA A 142 -4.95 4.89 -10.47
CA ALA A 142 -4.39 5.86 -9.52
C ALA A 142 -3.81 7.09 -10.23
N SER A 143 -3.09 6.90 -11.35
CA SER A 143 -2.52 8.00 -12.14
C SER A 143 -3.60 8.83 -12.83
N ALA A 144 -4.68 8.21 -13.32
CA ALA A 144 -5.83 8.92 -13.88
C ALA A 144 -6.53 9.79 -12.83
N GLN A 145 -6.75 9.24 -11.63
CA GLN A 145 -7.37 9.96 -10.52
C GLN A 145 -6.50 11.13 -10.04
N ALA A 146 -5.18 10.94 -9.93
CA ALA A 146 -4.25 12.00 -9.56
C ALA A 146 -4.28 13.16 -10.58
N ARG A 147 -4.30 12.85 -11.88
CA ARG A 147 -4.44 13.86 -12.95
C ARG A 147 -5.76 14.60 -12.89
N ALA A 148 -6.87 13.89 -12.71
CA ALA A 148 -8.20 14.49 -12.57
C ALA A 148 -8.27 15.46 -11.37
N ARG A 149 -7.70 15.05 -10.22
CA ARG A 149 -7.63 15.90 -9.02
C ARG A 149 -6.76 17.14 -9.25
N ALA A 150 -5.63 17.01 -9.93
CA ALA A 150 -4.76 18.14 -10.24
C ALA A 150 -5.46 19.16 -11.17
N ASN A 151 -6.22 18.69 -12.15
CA ASN A 151 -7.00 19.56 -13.03
C ASN A 151 -8.11 20.30 -12.27
N TYR A 152 -8.87 19.59 -11.44
CA TYR A 152 -9.91 20.18 -10.60
C TYR A 152 -9.38 21.28 -9.66
N LEU A 153 -8.23 21.05 -9.02
CA LEU A 153 -7.61 22.06 -8.15
C LEU A 153 -7.19 23.31 -8.95
N ARG A 154 -6.64 23.13 -10.15
CA ARG A 154 -6.29 24.25 -11.03
C ARG A 154 -7.52 25.04 -11.47
N GLU A 155 -8.64 24.37 -11.76
CA GLU A 155 -9.90 25.02 -12.09
C GLU A 155 -10.43 25.85 -10.92
N LEU A 156 -10.39 25.31 -9.69
CA LEU A 156 -10.75 26.05 -8.48
C LEU A 156 -9.86 27.27 -8.26
N GLU A 157 -8.54 27.13 -8.43
CA GLU A 157 -7.59 28.26 -8.32
C GLU A 157 -7.93 29.37 -9.31
N ASN A 158 -8.24 29.02 -10.55
CA ASN A 158 -8.63 30.00 -11.57
C ASN A 158 -9.95 30.71 -11.22
N LEU A 159 -10.94 29.98 -10.70
CA LEU A 159 -12.22 30.57 -10.27
C LEU A 159 -12.02 31.56 -9.11
N LEU A 160 -11.28 31.17 -8.08
CA LEU A 160 -10.97 32.02 -6.94
C LEU A 160 -10.17 33.27 -7.34
N ALA A 161 -9.22 33.13 -8.28
CA ALA A 161 -8.49 34.26 -8.82
C ALA A 161 -9.41 35.22 -9.59
N SER A 162 -10.38 34.69 -10.35
CA SER A 162 -11.34 35.52 -11.10
C SER A 162 -12.33 36.27 -10.20
N GLU A 163 -12.81 35.64 -9.12
CA GLU A 163 -13.67 36.30 -8.12
C GLU A 163 -12.91 37.40 -7.37
N THR A 164 -11.65 37.16 -7.02
CA THR A 164 -10.80 38.16 -6.37
C THR A 164 -10.54 39.35 -7.28
N ALA A 165 -10.29 39.11 -8.57
CA ALA A 165 -10.11 40.18 -9.56
C ALA A 165 -11.40 41.01 -9.75
N ALA A 166 -12.58 40.36 -9.78
CA ALA A 166 -13.86 41.04 -9.87
C ALA A 166 -14.19 41.86 -8.60
N ALA A 167 -13.77 41.41 -7.42
CA ALA A 167 -13.95 42.15 -6.18
C ALA A 167 -12.98 43.35 -6.02
N ALA A 168 -11.83 43.32 -6.70
CA ALA A 168 -10.81 44.38 -6.65
C ALA A 168 -11.11 45.58 -7.58
N ASP A 169 -12.11 45.47 -8.45
CA ASP A 169 -12.60 46.56 -9.30
C ASP A 169 -13.96 47.05 -8.78
N PRO A 170 -14.00 47.83 -7.68
CA PRO A 170 -15.26 48.39 -7.21
C PRO A 170 -15.76 49.33 -8.31
N ALA A 171 -16.86 48.93 -8.95
CA ALA A 171 -17.55 49.72 -9.96
C ALA A 171 -17.55 51.19 -9.52
N PRO A 172 -17.10 52.14 -10.36
CA PRO A 172 -17.01 53.53 -9.96
C PRO A 172 -18.40 53.94 -9.50
N TYR A 173 -18.53 54.21 -8.20
CA TYR A 173 -19.76 54.68 -7.60
C TYR A 173 -20.10 55.97 -8.32
N ALA A 174 -20.97 55.88 -9.33
CA ALA A 174 -21.39 57.03 -10.10
C ALA A 174 -22.16 57.91 -9.14
N LEU A 175 -21.48 58.89 -8.55
CA LEU A 175 -22.08 59.96 -7.78
C LEU A 175 -23.01 60.69 -8.76
N SER A 176 -24.29 60.30 -8.77
CA SER A 176 -25.32 60.98 -9.54
C SER A 176 -25.46 62.39 -8.97
N ALA A 177 -24.83 63.34 -9.65
CA ALA A 177 -24.98 64.76 -9.39
C ALA A 177 -26.37 65.22 -9.87
N THR A 178 -27.42 64.78 -9.18
CA THR A 178 -28.73 65.44 -9.24
C THR A 178 -28.85 66.30 -8.00
N GLY A 179 -28.23 67.47 -8.05
CA GLY A 179 -28.57 68.58 -7.16
C GLY A 179 -29.94 69.15 -7.59
N PRO A 180 -30.84 69.47 -6.65
CA PRO A 180 -32.10 70.12 -6.99
C PRO A 180 -31.86 71.58 -7.43
N PRO A 181 -32.78 72.16 -8.22
CA PRO A 181 -32.65 73.48 -8.84
C PRO A 181 -32.65 74.64 -7.84
#